data_AF-A0A813CLM5-F1
#
_entry.id   AF-A0A813CLM5-F1
#
_cell.length_a   1.000
_cell.length_b   1.000
_cell.length_c   1.000
_cell.angle_alpha   90.00
_cell.angle_beta   90.00
_cell.angle_gamma   90.00
#
_symmetry.space_group_name_H-M   'P 1'
#
loop_
_entity.id
_entity.type
_entity.pdbx_description
1 polymer ?
#
loop_
_entity_poly.entity_id
_entity_poly.type
_entity_poly.pdbx_seq_one_letter_code
_entity_poly.pdbx_strand_id
1 'polypeptide(L)'
;MSYYDLSYRYKYELRVPVMDLFDLALQTEGHREVLEKFINGDGNDRFQKVLEDDRTGDGDEAEDIYRRSRMNYKEHAKKYFGLASRTWKQMWLLCKLCAPTIVAGSVGLEQLLHSSLDAQLHYLVGPDMKKIKASPQEYDELGFNPKELIKQIVEMYLFLAKANKAEVVRVVGKDERYYSSNTFSKATNFVRKYGLLSSGDLEAFTDFCKELAEKVSQHRAAFDEAEIPQEYLCEIMADIMSDPVMFPQSKKVADRTAALRVIMGADKDPFANTPLKVEELVPQTELKEQIHRFAKEKGIALEGGNMFD
;
A
#
# COMPACT_ATOMS: atom_id res chain seq x y z
N MET A 1 1.50 -17.83 8.45
CA MET A 1 2.13 -16.51 8.62
C MET A 1 2.23 -16.28 10.13
N SER A 2 3.46 -16.24 10.64
CA SER A 2 3.74 -16.12 12.07
C SER A 2 3.35 -14.71 12.56
N TYR A 3 2.96 -14.55 13.82
CA TYR A 3 2.77 -13.23 14.44
C TYR A 3 4.02 -12.35 14.32
N TYR A 4 5.21 -12.98 14.33
CA TYR A 4 6.47 -12.31 14.05
C TYR A 4 6.55 -11.74 12.63
N ASP A 5 5.95 -12.39 11.61
CA ASP A 5 5.92 -11.84 10.24
C ASP A 5 5.04 -10.58 10.16
N LEU A 6 3.92 -10.54 10.88
CA LEU A 6 3.03 -9.38 10.93
C LEU A 6 3.63 -8.20 11.69
N SER A 7 4.26 -8.47 12.84
CA SER A 7 4.98 -7.47 13.64
C SER A 7 6.18 -6.91 12.86
N TYR A 8 6.96 -7.76 12.18
CA TYR A 8 8.10 -7.33 11.38
C TYR A 8 7.67 -6.49 10.16
N ARG A 9 6.57 -6.89 9.49
CA ARG A 9 5.96 -6.08 8.43
C ARG A 9 5.49 -4.72 8.95
N TYR A 10 4.84 -4.66 10.11
CA TYR A 10 4.43 -3.39 10.72
C TYR A 10 5.61 -2.52 11.16
N LYS A 11 6.70 -3.13 11.61
CA LYS A 11 7.88 -2.48 12.19
C LYS A 11 8.84 -1.94 11.13
N TYR A 12 8.86 -2.54 9.93
CA TYR A 12 9.84 -2.22 8.88
C TYR A 12 9.24 -1.90 7.50
N GLU A 13 8.04 -2.39 7.13
CA GLU A 13 7.41 -2.03 5.83
C GLU A 13 6.61 -0.71 5.87
N LEU A 14 6.18 -0.24 7.05
CA LEU A 14 5.45 1.03 7.25
C LEU A 14 6.34 2.22 7.65
N ARG A 15 7.67 2.04 7.61
CA ARG A 15 8.66 3.00 8.13
C ARG A 15 9.38 3.83 7.06
N VAL A 16 8.80 3.96 5.87
CA VAL A 16 8.93 5.19 5.09
C VAL A 16 7.64 5.97 5.37
N PRO A 17 7.70 7.06 6.12
CA PRO A 17 6.80 7.25 7.24
C PRO A 17 5.70 8.24 6.86
N VAL A 18 4.63 8.29 7.65
CA VAL A 18 3.71 9.43 7.71
C VAL A 18 4.45 10.80 7.68
N MET A 19 5.70 10.85 8.15
CA MET A 19 6.62 11.99 8.05
C MET A 19 6.95 12.42 6.62
N ASP A 20 7.20 11.50 5.68
CA ASP A 20 7.50 11.87 4.29
C ASP A 20 6.24 12.41 3.61
N LEU A 21 5.07 11.88 3.96
CA LEU A 21 3.78 12.45 3.54
C LEU A 21 3.55 13.84 4.15
N PHE A 22 3.96 14.05 5.40
CA PHE A 22 3.91 15.37 6.03
C PHE A 22 4.90 16.35 5.39
N ASP A 23 6.12 15.94 5.05
CA ASP A 23 7.09 16.82 4.38
C ASP A 23 6.64 17.21 2.96
N LEU A 24 5.96 16.29 2.29
CA LEU A 24 5.32 16.53 0.98
C LEU A 24 4.10 17.47 1.09
N ALA A 25 3.29 17.32 2.15
CA ALA A 25 2.04 18.05 2.35
C ALA A 25 2.20 19.41 3.06
N LEU A 26 3.20 19.57 3.93
CA LEU A 26 3.46 20.78 4.69
C LEU A 26 4.42 21.69 3.89
N GLN A 27 3.89 22.31 2.84
CA GLN A 27 4.65 23.19 1.95
C GLN A 27 4.91 24.59 2.52
N THR A 28 4.22 24.97 3.60
CA THR A 28 4.39 26.24 4.28
C THR A 28 5.36 26.12 5.46
N GLU A 29 6.36 26.99 5.49
CA GLU A 29 7.42 27.06 6.52
C GLU A 29 6.86 27.04 7.95
N GLY A 30 5.74 27.73 8.20
CA GLY A 30 5.09 27.73 9.52
C GLY A 30 4.51 26.38 9.98
N HIS A 31 4.12 25.50 9.06
CA HIS A 31 3.69 24.15 9.46
C HIS A 31 4.88 23.22 9.74
N ARG A 32 5.99 23.40 9.01
CA ARG A 32 7.25 22.67 9.27
C ARG A 32 7.80 23.03 10.64
N GLU A 33 7.81 24.31 11.01
CA GLU A 33 8.23 24.75 12.34
C GLU A 33 7.38 24.13 13.47
N VAL A 34 6.07 23.97 13.28
CA VAL A 34 5.19 23.34 14.27
C VAL A 34 5.49 21.85 14.39
N LEU A 35 5.72 21.16 13.27
CA LEU A 35 6.11 19.75 13.25
C LEU A 35 7.48 19.54 13.90
N GLU A 36 8.47 20.38 13.59
CA GLU A 36 9.78 20.35 14.22
C GLU A 36 9.70 20.61 15.72
N LYS A 37 8.87 21.57 16.16
CA LYS A 37 8.61 21.80 17.60
C LYS A 37 7.93 20.61 18.26
N PHE A 38 7.08 19.89 17.53
CA PHE A 38 6.43 18.68 18.02
C PHE A 38 7.41 17.50 18.15
N ILE A 39 8.27 17.27 17.15
CA ILE A 39 9.32 16.23 17.16
C ILE A 39 10.36 16.50 18.24
N ASN A 40 10.74 17.76 18.43
CA ASN A 40 11.81 18.14 19.34
C ASN A 40 11.31 18.51 20.75
N GLY A 41 10.00 18.39 21.02
CA GLY A 41 9.38 18.70 22.31
C GLY A 41 8.60 17.52 22.90
N ASP A 42 7.80 17.78 23.95
CA ASP A 42 6.96 16.79 24.66
C ASP A 42 5.98 16.02 23.75
N GLY A 43 5.72 16.52 22.54
CA GLY A 43 4.89 15.87 21.53
C GLY A 43 5.47 14.53 21.08
N ASN A 44 6.78 14.44 20.93
CA ASN A 44 7.47 13.22 20.53
C ASN A 44 7.45 12.18 21.65
N ASP A 45 7.68 12.56 22.90
CA ASP A 45 7.56 11.64 24.04
C ASP A 45 6.13 11.12 24.18
N ARG A 46 5.12 11.96 23.97
CA ARG A 46 3.72 11.54 24.00
C ARG A 46 3.35 10.62 22.83
N PHE A 47 3.90 10.89 21.65
CA PHE A 47 3.70 10.06 20.45
C PHE A 47 4.44 8.73 20.56
N GLN A 48 5.68 8.74 21.05
CA GLN A 48 6.45 7.56 21.44
C GLN A 48 5.68 6.73 22.45
N LYS A 49 5.12 7.34 23.51
CA LYS A 49 4.29 6.61 24.49
C LYS A 49 3.07 5.94 23.86
N VAL A 50 2.42 6.60 22.90
CA VAL A 50 1.30 5.99 22.15
C VAL A 50 1.79 4.83 21.28
N LEU A 51 2.95 4.97 20.64
CA LEU A 51 3.57 3.91 19.84
C LEU A 51 4.12 2.76 20.69
N GLU A 52 4.58 3.03 21.91
CA GLU A 52 5.07 2.08 22.90
C GLU A 52 3.91 1.32 23.55
N ASP A 53 2.82 2.02 23.91
CA ASP A 53 1.54 1.41 24.30
C ASP A 53 0.98 0.52 23.17
N ASP A 54 1.28 0.82 21.90
CA ASP A 54 0.95 -0.02 20.73
C ASP A 54 2.03 -1.09 20.42
N ARG A 55 3.23 -1.03 21.03
CA ARG A 55 4.37 -1.94 20.79
C ARG A 55 4.62 -2.98 21.90
N THR A 56 3.80 -3.08 22.92
CA THR A 56 3.96 -4.13 23.94
C THR A 56 3.60 -5.50 23.38
N GLY A 57 4.57 -6.15 22.75
CA GLY A 57 4.44 -7.45 22.12
C GLY A 57 5.77 -8.17 21.91
N ASP A 58 6.76 -7.97 22.80
CA ASP A 58 8.00 -8.76 22.85
C ASP A 58 8.26 -9.18 24.32
N GLY A 59 7.55 -10.22 24.79
CA GLY A 59 7.74 -10.83 26.12
C GLY A 59 6.51 -11.57 26.66
N ASP A 60 6.66 -12.31 27.78
CA ASP A 60 5.62 -13.09 28.49
C ASP A 60 4.34 -12.28 28.83
N GLU A 61 4.38 -10.95 28.74
CA GLU A 61 3.22 -10.05 28.88
C GLU A 61 2.23 -10.11 27.70
N ALA A 62 2.63 -10.60 26.52
CA ALA A 62 1.74 -10.77 25.37
C ALA A 62 0.64 -11.81 25.65
N GLU A 63 0.95 -12.86 26.42
CA GLU A 63 -0.04 -13.86 26.87
C GLU A 63 -1.03 -13.27 27.90
N ASP A 64 -0.55 -12.32 28.72
CA ASP A 64 -1.36 -11.64 29.74
C ASP A 64 -2.28 -10.57 29.14
N ILE A 65 -1.85 -9.84 28.09
CA ILE A 65 -2.71 -8.94 27.31
C ILE A 65 -3.74 -9.73 26.53
N TYR A 66 -3.39 -10.86 25.91
CA TYR A 66 -4.37 -11.71 25.22
C TYR A 66 -5.42 -12.28 26.19
N ARG A 67 -5.04 -12.56 27.45
CA ARG A 67 -5.97 -12.94 28.54
C ARG A 67 -6.83 -11.77 29.02
N ARG A 68 -6.26 -10.60 29.28
CA ARG A 68 -6.97 -9.39 29.74
C ARG A 68 -7.88 -8.80 28.65
N SER A 69 -7.46 -8.87 27.39
CA SER A 69 -8.23 -8.48 26.21
C SER A 69 -9.47 -9.36 26.00
N ARG A 70 -9.43 -10.65 26.37
CA ARG A 70 -10.65 -11.48 26.40
C ARG A 70 -11.63 -11.08 27.50
N MET A 71 -11.16 -10.55 28.62
CA MET A 71 -12.02 -10.11 29.73
C MET A 71 -12.74 -8.78 29.39
N ASN A 72 -12.06 -7.83 28.74
CA ASN A 72 -12.61 -6.51 28.38
C ASN A 72 -12.56 -6.23 26.86
N TYR A 73 -12.91 -7.21 26.02
CA TYR A 73 -12.79 -7.10 24.56
C TYR A 73 -13.59 -5.92 23.97
N LYS A 74 -14.74 -5.58 24.56
CA LYS A 74 -15.59 -4.47 24.10
C LYS A 74 -14.92 -3.11 24.31
N GLU A 75 -14.28 -2.88 25.45
CA GLU A 75 -13.59 -1.62 25.73
C GLU A 75 -12.38 -1.43 24.82
N HIS A 76 -11.61 -2.50 24.60
CA HIS A 76 -10.46 -2.49 23.70
C HIS A 76 -10.90 -2.29 22.25
N ALA A 77 -11.90 -3.04 21.78
CA ALA A 77 -12.47 -2.87 20.45
C ALA A 77 -12.96 -1.43 20.25
N LYS A 78 -13.65 -0.84 21.22
CA LYS A 78 -14.09 0.56 21.17
C LYS A 78 -12.92 1.54 21.07
N LYS A 79 -11.84 1.33 21.84
CA LYS A 79 -10.62 2.15 21.76
C LYS A 79 -9.99 2.06 20.37
N TYR A 80 -9.83 0.85 19.83
CA TYR A 80 -9.21 0.62 18.52
C TYR A 80 -10.06 1.14 17.37
N PHE A 81 -11.37 0.91 17.37
CA PHE A 81 -12.28 1.47 16.36
C PHE A 81 -12.34 2.99 16.43
N GLY A 82 -12.35 3.57 17.63
CA GLY A 82 -12.29 5.02 17.82
C GLY A 82 -10.97 5.63 17.32
N LEU A 83 -9.83 4.96 17.55
CA LEU A 83 -8.55 5.38 16.99
C LEU A 83 -8.56 5.27 15.46
N ALA A 84 -8.92 4.09 14.94
CA ALA A 84 -9.00 3.83 13.50
C ALA A 84 -9.89 4.86 12.79
N SER A 85 -11.09 5.15 13.32
CA SER A 85 -12.01 6.12 12.73
C SER A 85 -11.39 7.52 12.58
N ARG A 86 -10.62 7.97 13.59
CA ARG A 86 -9.91 9.25 13.53
C ARG A 86 -8.78 9.23 12.50
N THR A 87 -7.97 8.17 12.50
CA THR A 87 -6.88 7.99 11.54
C THR A 87 -7.40 7.96 10.10
N TRP A 88 -8.47 7.21 9.86
CA TRP A 88 -9.14 7.14 8.55
C TRP A 88 -9.66 8.50 8.09
N LYS A 89 -10.28 9.26 9.00
CA LYS A 89 -10.76 10.61 8.68
C LYS A 89 -9.62 11.57 8.35
N GLN A 90 -8.48 11.46 9.03
CA GLN A 90 -7.29 12.26 8.72
C GLN A 90 -6.71 11.89 7.36
N MET A 91 -6.55 10.60 7.08
CA MET A 91 -6.08 10.12 5.78
C MET A 91 -7.01 10.54 4.64
N TRP A 92 -8.32 10.43 4.85
CA TRP A 92 -9.33 10.94 3.91
C TRP A 92 -9.16 12.43 3.63
N LEU A 93 -8.91 13.24 4.67
CA LEU A 93 -8.68 14.67 4.52
C LEU A 93 -7.38 14.96 3.75
N LEU A 94 -6.31 14.20 4.00
CA LEU A 94 -5.05 14.31 3.27
C LEU A 94 -5.24 13.98 1.79
N CYS A 95 -5.92 12.88 1.46
CA CYS A 95 -6.26 12.56 0.08
C CYS A 95 -7.09 13.67 -0.58
N LYS A 96 -8.06 14.23 0.15
CA LYS A 96 -8.92 15.30 -0.37
C LYS A 96 -8.15 16.59 -0.68
N LEU A 97 -7.21 16.97 0.19
CA LEU A 97 -6.50 18.25 0.10
C LEU A 97 -5.20 18.17 -0.70
N CYS A 98 -4.54 17.01 -0.71
CA CYS A 98 -3.19 16.83 -1.22
C CYS A 98 -3.08 15.73 -2.28
N ALA A 99 -4.19 15.31 -2.92
CA ALA A 99 -4.18 14.26 -3.94
C ALA A 99 -3.10 14.44 -5.03
N PRO A 100 -2.90 15.63 -5.65
CA PRO A 100 -1.85 15.81 -6.65
C PRO A 100 -0.45 15.48 -6.12
N THR A 101 -0.18 15.92 -4.90
CA THR A 101 1.10 15.70 -4.21
C THR A 101 1.29 14.24 -3.85
N ILE A 102 0.25 13.58 -3.33
CA ILE A 102 0.28 12.15 -3.00
C ILE A 102 0.52 11.31 -4.26
N VAL A 103 -0.19 11.62 -5.35
CA VAL A 103 -0.07 10.84 -6.60
C VAL A 103 1.27 11.08 -7.29
N ALA A 104 1.91 12.23 -7.10
CA ALA A 104 3.28 12.48 -7.57
C ALA A 104 4.32 11.65 -6.81
N GLY A 105 4.06 11.28 -5.54
CA GLY A 105 4.94 10.46 -4.73
C GLY A 105 4.70 8.97 -4.96
N SER A 106 5.42 8.36 -5.92
CA SER A 106 5.23 6.95 -6.32
C SER A 106 5.21 5.95 -5.14
N VAL A 107 6.17 6.05 -4.23
CA VAL A 107 6.27 5.15 -3.06
C VAL A 107 5.10 5.36 -2.09
N GLY A 108 4.79 6.62 -1.75
CA GLY A 108 3.70 6.94 -0.83
C GLY A 108 2.33 6.57 -1.39
N LEU A 109 2.15 6.70 -2.70
CA LEU A 109 0.94 6.27 -3.40
C LEU A 109 0.77 4.75 -3.37
N GLU A 110 1.82 3.98 -3.70
CA GLU A 110 1.79 2.51 -3.66
C GLU A 110 1.48 1.99 -2.24
N GLN A 111 2.12 2.55 -1.22
CA GLN A 111 1.84 2.18 0.18
C GLN A 111 0.41 2.52 0.60
N LEU A 112 -0.07 3.72 0.27
CA LEU A 112 -1.43 4.14 0.58
C LEU A 112 -2.46 3.21 -0.08
N LEU A 113 -2.30 2.94 -1.38
CA LEU A 113 -3.24 2.13 -2.14
C LEU A 113 -3.19 0.67 -1.69
N HIS A 114 -2.03 0.02 -1.74
CA HIS A 114 -1.94 -1.43 -1.50
C HIS A 114 -2.11 -1.80 -0.03
N SER A 115 -1.44 -1.08 0.87
CA SER A 115 -1.41 -1.44 2.30
C SER A 115 -2.61 -0.89 3.08
N SER A 116 -3.31 0.13 2.53
CA SER A 116 -4.43 0.77 3.23
C SER A 116 -5.74 0.73 2.47
N LEU A 117 -5.83 1.17 1.21
CA LEU A 117 -7.14 1.23 0.54
C LEU A 117 -7.59 -0.14 0.04
N ASP A 118 -6.76 -0.84 -0.73
CA ASP A 118 -7.08 -2.11 -1.38
C ASP A 118 -7.33 -3.20 -0.33
N ALA A 119 -6.44 -3.32 0.65
CA ALA A 119 -6.58 -4.24 1.77
C ALA A 119 -7.89 -4.01 2.55
N GLN A 120 -8.24 -2.78 2.89
CA GLN A 120 -9.39 -2.51 3.74
C GLN A 120 -10.68 -2.63 2.95
N LEU A 121 -10.68 -2.23 1.67
CA LEU A 121 -11.80 -2.50 0.78
C LEU A 121 -12.05 -4.00 0.67
N HIS A 122 -10.99 -4.80 0.48
CA HIS A 122 -11.06 -6.27 0.44
C HIS A 122 -11.70 -6.84 1.71
N TYR A 123 -11.25 -6.43 2.91
CA TYR A 123 -11.82 -6.93 4.16
C TYR A 123 -13.27 -6.51 4.37
N LEU A 124 -13.62 -5.24 4.09
CA LEU A 124 -14.93 -4.66 4.38
C LEU A 124 -16.04 -5.16 3.44
N VAL A 125 -15.72 -5.42 2.16
CA VAL A 125 -16.69 -5.96 1.18
C VAL A 125 -16.53 -7.46 0.96
N GLY A 126 -15.55 -8.07 1.62
CA GLY A 126 -15.19 -9.48 1.53
C GLY A 126 -15.96 -10.39 2.49
N PRO A 127 -15.62 -11.70 2.47
CA PRO A 127 -16.23 -12.67 3.37
C PRO A 127 -15.85 -12.45 4.84
N ASP A 128 -14.72 -11.79 5.11
CA ASP A 128 -14.25 -11.55 6.48
C ASP A 128 -15.17 -10.61 7.27
N MET A 129 -15.74 -9.58 6.63
CA MET A 129 -16.76 -8.75 7.25
C MET A 129 -17.99 -9.56 7.70
N LYS A 130 -18.30 -10.67 7.02
CA LYS A 130 -19.42 -11.56 7.40
C LYS A 130 -19.12 -12.40 8.65
N LYS A 131 -17.84 -12.56 9.01
CA LYS A 131 -17.44 -13.25 10.25
C LYS A 131 -17.76 -12.39 11.47
N ILE A 132 -17.86 -11.07 11.31
CA ILE A 132 -18.26 -10.14 12.37
C ILE A 132 -19.78 -10.23 12.54
N LYS A 133 -20.19 -11.06 13.51
CA LYS A 133 -21.59 -11.18 13.94
C LYS A 133 -21.86 -10.13 15.01
N ALA A 134 -22.06 -8.88 14.60
CA ALA A 134 -22.48 -7.80 15.48
C ALA A 134 -23.77 -7.17 14.96
N SER A 135 -24.65 -6.83 15.89
CA SER A 135 -25.85 -6.05 15.61
C SER A 135 -25.50 -4.59 15.27
N PRO A 136 -26.38 -3.85 14.58
CA PRO A 136 -26.19 -2.41 14.36
C PRO A 136 -25.91 -1.63 15.65
N GLN A 137 -26.57 -2.00 16.76
CA GLN A 137 -26.37 -1.37 18.05
C GLN A 137 -24.96 -1.64 18.62
N GLU A 138 -24.44 -2.87 18.47
CA GLU A 138 -23.08 -3.19 18.90
C GLU A 138 -22.02 -2.45 18.06
N TYR A 139 -22.28 -2.24 16.78
CA TYR A 139 -21.43 -1.40 15.95
C TYR A 139 -21.37 0.04 16.46
N ASP A 140 -22.52 0.63 16.82
CA ASP A 140 -22.59 1.99 17.36
C ASP A 140 -21.90 2.09 18.74
N GLU A 141 -22.09 1.11 19.62
CA GLU A 141 -21.45 1.06 20.95
C GLU A 141 -19.92 1.00 20.85
N LEU A 142 -19.42 0.28 19.84
CA LEU A 142 -18.00 0.13 19.51
C LEU A 142 -17.46 1.31 18.69
N GLY A 143 -18.31 2.21 18.19
CA GLY A 143 -17.90 3.32 17.33
C GLY A 143 -17.42 2.87 15.94
N PHE A 144 -17.85 1.70 15.47
CA PHE A 144 -17.48 1.17 14.17
C PHE A 144 -18.59 1.39 13.14
N ASN A 145 -18.37 2.30 12.21
CA ASN A 145 -19.31 2.56 11.11
C ASN A 145 -18.74 2.07 9.77
N PRO A 146 -19.07 0.84 9.34
CA PRO A 146 -18.55 0.28 8.09
C PRO A 146 -19.04 1.03 6.85
N LYS A 147 -20.24 1.62 6.90
CA LYS A 147 -20.78 2.40 5.77
C LYS A 147 -19.95 3.66 5.53
N GLU A 148 -19.67 4.40 6.60
CA GLU A 148 -18.85 5.60 6.53
C GLU A 148 -17.41 5.27 6.12
N LEU A 149 -16.85 4.17 6.62
CA LEU A 149 -15.49 3.75 6.25
C LEU A 149 -15.39 3.37 4.77
N ILE A 150 -16.33 2.56 4.25
CA ILE A 150 -16.36 2.23 2.81
C ILE A 150 -16.56 3.48 1.97
N LYS A 151 -17.44 4.40 2.39
CA LYS A 151 -17.64 5.69 1.71
C LYS A 151 -16.33 6.48 1.64
N GLN A 152 -15.62 6.64 2.74
CA GLN A 152 -14.34 7.34 2.79
C GLN A 152 -13.29 6.69 1.89
N ILE A 153 -13.20 5.35 1.90
CA ILE A 153 -12.27 4.62 1.04
C ILE A 153 -12.57 4.90 -0.44
N VAL A 154 -13.84 4.81 -0.85
CA VAL A 154 -14.24 5.09 -2.23
C VAL A 154 -13.99 6.55 -2.62
N GLU A 155 -14.32 7.51 -1.74
CA GLU A 155 -14.00 8.92 -1.96
C GLU A 155 -12.50 9.17 -2.11
N MET A 156 -11.64 8.45 -1.36
CA MET A 156 -10.19 8.57 -1.52
C MET A 156 -9.70 8.10 -2.89
N TYR A 157 -10.20 6.98 -3.42
CA TYR A 157 -9.88 6.61 -4.81
C TYR A 157 -10.31 7.71 -5.79
N LEU A 158 -11.48 8.31 -5.59
CA LEU A 158 -11.96 9.39 -6.45
C LEU A 158 -11.09 10.66 -6.35
N PHE A 159 -10.65 11.05 -5.15
CA PHE A 159 -9.75 12.19 -4.97
C PHE A 159 -8.41 11.97 -5.69
N LEU A 160 -7.82 10.79 -5.51
CA LEU A 160 -6.56 10.42 -6.16
C LEU A 160 -6.71 10.30 -7.68
N ALA A 161 -7.78 9.64 -8.15
CA ALA A 161 -8.05 9.47 -9.58
C ALA A 161 -8.35 10.80 -10.28
N LYS A 162 -8.95 11.77 -9.58
CA LYS A 162 -9.14 13.13 -10.11
C LYS A 162 -7.81 13.84 -10.35
N ALA A 163 -6.78 13.55 -9.55
CA ALA A 163 -5.45 14.11 -9.75
C ALA A 163 -4.70 13.45 -10.91
N ASN A 164 -4.66 12.12 -10.95
CA ASN A 164 -4.14 11.37 -12.10
C ASN A 164 -4.72 9.94 -12.12
N LYS A 165 -5.78 9.75 -12.91
CA LYS A 165 -6.50 8.47 -13.02
C LYS A 165 -5.61 7.34 -13.53
N ALA A 166 -4.78 7.61 -14.54
CA ALA A 166 -3.94 6.61 -15.18
C ALA A 166 -2.93 6.01 -14.17
N GLU A 167 -2.33 6.85 -13.34
CA GLU A 167 -1.36 6.41 -12.33
C GLU A 167 -2.03 5.62 -11.20
N VAL A 168 -3.19 6.07 -10.72
CA VAL A 168 -3.94 5.33 -9.69
C VAL A 168 -4.40 3.98 -10.21
N VAL A 169 -4.91 3.91 -11.46
CA VAL A 169 -5.29 2.64 -12.10
C VAL A 169 -4.08 1.72 -12.24
N ARG A 170 -2.92 2.25 -12.66
CA ARG A 170 -1.67 1.50 -12.77
C ARG A 170 -1.27 0.89 -11.42
N VAL A 171 -1.28 1.69 -10.35
CA VAL A 171 -0.85 1.24 -9.03
C VAL A 171 -1.84 0.22 -8.46
N VAL A 172 -3.13 0.50 -8.43
CA VAL A 172 -4.13 -0.46 -7.90
C VAL A 172 -4.11 -1.76 -8.69
N GLY A 173 -3.95 -1.67 -10.02
CA GLY A 173 -3.93 -2.84 -10.89
C GLY A 173 -2.76 -3.80 -10.64
N LYS A 174 -1.68 -3.33 -10.00
CA LYS A 174 -0.53 -4.13 -9.59
C LYS A 174 -0.73 -4.89 -8.28
N ASP A 175 -1.73 -4.56 -7.46
CA ASP A 175 -1.87 -5.22 -6.16
C ASP A 175 -2.45 -6.63 -6.28
N GLU A 176 -1.61 -7.62 -6.54
CA GLU A 176 -2.07 -9.00 -6.67
C GLU A 176 -2.61 -9.61 -5.36
N ARG A 177 -2.39 -8.94 -4.22
CA ARG A 177 -2.78 -9.44 -2.90
C ARG A 177 -4.25 -9.18 -2.60
N TYR A 178 -4.72 -7.95 -2.79
CA TYR A 178 -6.05 -7.54 -2.35
C TYR A 178 -6.95 -7.09 -3.51
N TYR A 179 -6.39 -6.56 -4.59
CA TYR A 179 -7.19 -6.16 -5.74
C TYR A 179 -7.87 -7.37 -6.39
N SER A 180 -9.19 -7.22 -6.62
CA SER A 180 -9.93 -8.06 -7.54
C SER A 180 -11.10 -7.27 -8.13
N SER A 181 -11.41 -7.49 -9.40
CA SER A 181 -12.56 -6.84 -10.06
C SER A 181 -13.88 -7.09 -9.29
N ASN A 182 -14.02 -8.27 -8.67
CA ASN A 182 -15.16 -8.61 -7.82
C ASN A 182 -15.22 -7.76 -6.54
N THR A 183 -14.09 -7.47 -5.90
CA THR A 183 -14.02 -6.59 -4.70
C THR A 183 -14.57 -5.20 -5.04
N PHE A 184 -14.07 -4.60 -6.13
CA PHE A 184 -14.48 -3.27 -6.56
C PHE A 184 -15.94 -3.24 -7.05
N SER A 185 -16.40 -4.29 -7.75
CA SER A 185 -17.81 -4.43 -8.12
C SER A 185 -18.74 -4.50 -6.90
N LYS A 186 -18.36 -5.26 -5.86
CA LYS A 186 -19.10 -5.30 -4.59
C LYS A 186 -19.12 -3.95 -3.89
N ALA A 187 -17.99 -3.23 -3.88
CA ALA A 187 -17.92 -1.88 -3.33
C ALA A 187 -18.87 -0.92 -4.05
N THR A 188 -18.85 -0.90 -5.39
CA THR A 188 -19.75 -0.09 -6.24
C THR A 188 -21.23 -0.40 -5.95
N ASN A 189 -21.58 -1.69 -5.85
CA ASN A 189 -22.95 -2.09 -5.51
C ASN A 189 -23.34 -1.70 -4.09
N PHE A 190 -22.41 -1.75 -3.13
CA PHE A 190 -22.63 -1.35 -1.75
C PHE A 190 -22.91 0.14 -1.63
N VAL A 191 -22.05 1.00 -2.18
CA VAL A 191 -22.23 2.46 -2.12
C VAL A 191 -23.49 2.90 -2.87
N ARG A 192 -23.85 2.21 -3.96
CA ARG A 192 -25.12 2.42 -4.69
C ARG A 192 -26.33 2.05 -3.85
N LYS A 193 -26.33 0.85 -3.25
CA LYS A 193 -27.46 0.33 -2.46
C LYS A 193 -27.81 1.24 -1.28
N TYR A 194 -26.80 1.82 -0.63
CA TYR A 194 -26.99 2.66 0.55
C TYR A 194 -26.99 4.17 0.24
N GLY A 195 -26.87 4.58 -1.04
CA GLY A 195 -26.87 5.99 -1.43
C GLY A 195 -25.76 6.80 -0.76
N LEU A 196 -24.55 6.24 -0.68
CA LEU A 196 -23.43 6.83 0.07
C LEU A 196 -22.68 7.92 -0.69
N LEU A 197 -22.91 8.04 -2.00
CA LEU A 197 -22.22 8.96 -2.90
C LEU A 197 -23.22 9.81 -3.68
N SER A 198 -22.76 10.96 -4.17
CA SER A 198 -23.52 11.73 -5.17
C SER A 198 -23.66 10.92 -6.48
N SER A 199 -24.64 11.28 -7.32
CA SER A 199 -24.81 10.61 -8.61
C SER A 199 -23.56 10.70 -9.49
N GLY A 200 -22.89 11.86 -9.50
CA GLY A 200 -21.65 12.06 -10.26
C GLY A 200 -20.48 11.25 -9.71
N ASP A 201 -20.32 11.19 -8.39
CA ASP A 201 -19.24 10.39 -7.77
C ASP A 201 -19.47 8.89 -7.96
N LEU A 202 -20.72 8.43 -7.92
CA LEU A 202 -21.06 7.04 -8.20
C LEU A 202 -20.73 6.64 -9.64
N GLU A 203 -21.02 7.51 -10.60
CA GLU A 203 -20.68 7.31 -12.02
C GLU A 203 -19.16 7.30 -12.20
N ALA A 204 -18.46 8.30 -11.67
CA ALA A 204 -17.01 8.39 -11.72
C ALA A 204 -16.32 7.15 -11.12
N PHE A 205 -16.83 6.64 -9.97
CA PHE A 205 -16.28 5.44 -9.35
C PHE A 205 -16.57 4.19 -10.18
N THR A 206 -17.77 4.12 -10.78
CA THR A 206 -18.13 3.02 -11.67
C THR A 206 -17.20 2.97 -12.88
N ASP A 207 -16.90 4.13 -13.49
CA ASP A 207 -16.01 4.22 -14.65
C ASP A 207 -14.53 4.01 -14.29
N PHE A 208 -14.12 4.41 -13.09
CA PHE A 208 -12.82 4.03 -12.53
C PHE A 208 -12.69 2.50 -12.42
N CYS A 209 -13.69 1.83 -11.83
CA CYS A 209 -13.67 0.36 -11.69
C CYS A 209 -13.62 -0.37 -13.04
N LYS A 210 -14.35 0.13 -14.06
CA LYS A 210 -14.34 -0.46 -15.41
C LYS A 210 -12.96 -0.35 -16.04
N GLU A 211 -12.39 0.86 -16.07
CA GLU A 211 -11.07 1.09 -16.66
C GLU A 211 -9.99 0.28 -15.96
N LEU A 212 -10.05 0.19 -14.63
CA LEU A 212 -9.15 -0.64 -13.84
C LEU A 212 -9.27 -2.13 -14.21
N ALA A 213 -10.49 -2.65 -14.34
CA ALA A 213 -10.71 -4.04 -14.75
C ALA A 213 -10.19 -4.32 -16.17
N GLU A 214 -10.44 -3.41 -17.11
CA GLU A 214 -9.95 -3.50 -18.49
C GLU A 214 -8.42 -3.47 -18.55
N LYS A 215 -7.78 -2.53 -17.86
CA LYS A 215 -6.32 -2.42 -17.82
C LYS A 215 -5.65 -3.65 -17.24
N VAL A 216 -6.16 -4.17 -16.13
CA VAL A 216 -5.61 -5.40 -15.54
C VAL A 216 -5.84 -6.61 -16.45
N SER A 217 -6.99 -6.71 -17.10
CA SER A 217 -7.26 -7.78 -18.06
C SER A 217 -6.34 -7.71 -19.28
N GLN A 218 -6.12 -6.51 -19.84
CA GLN A 218 -5.22 -6.29 -20.96
C GLN A 218 -3.77 -6.63 -20.59
N HIS A 219 -3.33 -6.21 -19.41
CA HIS A 219 -2.00 -6.52 -18.90
C HIS A 219 -1.80 -8.03 -18.75
N ARG A 220 -2.75 -8.74 -18.13
CA ARG A 220 -2.70 -10.19 -17.99
C ARG A 220 -2.68 -10.90 -19.34
N ALA A 221 -3.55 -10.51 -20.27
CA ALA A 221 -3.58 -11.09 -21.62
C ALA A 221 -2.26 -10.87 -22.38
N ALA A 222 -1.68 -9.67 -22.28
CA ALA A 222 -0.38 -9.38 -22.89
C ALA A 222 0.75 -10.23 -22.30
N PHE A 223 0.71 -10.50 -20.99
CA PHE A 223 1.66 -11.42 -20.33
C PHE A 223 1.43 -12.88 -20.74
N ASP A 224 0.18 -13.35 -20.78
CA ASP A 224 -0.14 -14.74 -21.14
C ASP A 224 0.18 -15.06 -22.62
N GLU A 225 0.05 -14.08 -23.52
CA GLU A 225 0.40 -14.22 -24.94
C GLU A 225 1.90 -14.04 -25.24
N ALA A 226 2.65 -13.39 -24.35
CA ALA A 226 4.07 -13.17 -24.51
C ALA A 226 4.87 -14.35 -23.96
N GLU A 227 5.50 -15.13 -24.84
CA GLU A 227 6.62 -15.99 -24.44
C GLU A 227 7.80 -15.10 -24.04
N ILE A 228 7.85 -14.68 -22.76
CA ILE A 228 8.92 -13.84 -22.22
C ILE A 228 10.20 -14.69 -22.09
N PRO A 229 11.32 -14.32 -22.75
CA PRO A 229 12.59 -15.01 -22.58
C PRO A 229 13.04 -15.02 -21.12
N GLN A 230 13.61 -16.15 -20.66
CA GLN A 230 14.01 -16.31 -19.25
C GLN A 230 15.05 -15.27 -18.80
N GLU A 231 15.92 -14.83 -19.71
CA GLU A 231 16.91 -13.78 -19.48
C GLU A 231 16.31 -12.40 -19.17
N TYR A 232 15.02 -12.19 -19.47
CA TYR A 232 14.31 -10.94 -19.18
C TYR A 232 13.61 -10.99 -17.82
N LEU A 233 13.52 -12.16 -17.21
CA LEU A 233 12.85 -12.37 -15.93
C LEU A 233 13.81 -12.14 -14.75
N CYS A 234 13.29 -11.49 -13.71
CA CYS A 234 13.97 -11.22 -12.47
C CYS A 234 14.18 -12.52 -11.69
N GLU A 235 15.42 -12.84 -11.31
CA GLU A 235 15.71 -14.05 -10.51
C GLU A 235 15.11 -14.03 -9.09
N ILE A 236 14.63 -12.87 -8.62
CA ILE A 236 13.97 -12.72 -7.31
C ILE A 236 12.46 -12.80 -7.42
N MET A 237 11.88 -12.03 -8.35
CA MET A 237 10.41 -11.85 -8.46
C MET A 237 9.77 -12.75 -9.52
N ALA A 238 10.57 -13.34 -10.42
CA ALA A 238 10.11 -14.05 -11.62
C ALA A 238 9.29 -13.22 -12.62
N ASP A 239 9.29 -11.89 -12.47
CA ASP A 239 8.64 -10.93 -13.38
C ASP A 239 9.64 -10.28 -14.34
N ILE A 240 9.15 -9.70 -15.44
CA ILE A 240 9.98 -8.99 -16.41
C ILE A 240 10.72 -7.80 -15.75
N MET A 241 12.03 -7.70 -15.96
CA MET A 241 12.86 -6.66 -15.33
C MET A 241 12.70 -5.32 -16.05
N SER A 242 12.63 -4.23 -15.28
CA SER A 242 12.59 -2.88 -15.82
C SER A 242 13.94 -2.19 -15.83
N ASP A 243 14.73 -2.44 -14.78
CA ASP A 243 16.08 -1.91 -14.60
C ASP A 243 16.98 -3.04 -14.08
N PRO A 244 17.46 -3.92 -14.98
CA PRO A 244 18.23 -5.09 -14.60
C PRO A 244 19.59 -4.72 -14.01
N VAL A 245 19.92 -5.33 -12.86
CA VAL A 245 21.19 -5.22 -12.17
C VAL A 245 21.74 -6.61 -11.87
N MET A 246 23.05 -6.77 -12.00
CA MET A 246 23.75 -8.03 -11.76
C MET A 246 24.45 -8.02 -10.40
N PHE A 247 24.28 -9.11 -9.67
CA PHE A 247 25.03 -9.41 -8.46
C PHE A 247 26.45 -9.86 -8.84
N PRO A 248 27.52 -9.21 -8.33
CA PRO A 248 28.89 -9.45 -8.81
C PRO A 248 29.41 -10.85 -8.50
N GLN A 249 28.96 -11.47 -7.40
CA GLN A 249 29.41 -12.80 -6.96
C GLN A 249 28.59 -13.92 -7.59
N SER A 250 27.27 -13.90 -7.44
CA SER A 250 26.40 -14.94 -8.00
C SER A 250 26.20 -14.84 -9.52
N LYS A 251 26.53 -13.69 -10.13
CA LYS A 251 26.26 -13.36 -11.54
C LYS A 251 24.78 -13.44 -11.93
N LYS A 252 23.89 -13.51 -10.95
CA LYS A 252 22.45 -13.47 -11.15
C LYS A 252 21.99 -12.05 -11.44
N VAL A 253 20.94 -11.93 -12.25
CA VAL A 253 20.37 -10.64 -12.63
C VAL A 253 18.98 -10.53 -12.01
N ALA A 254 18.70 -9.39 -11.40
CA ALA A 254 17.39 -9.07 -10.85
C ALA A 254 17.03 -7.62 -11.20
N ASP A 255 15.76 -7.27 -11.03
CA ASP A 255 15.34 -5.87 -11.09
C ASP A 255 15.96 -5.09 -9.92
N ARG A 256 16.41 -3.85 -10.16
CA ARG A 256 17.03 -2.99 -9.14
C ARG A 256 16.16 -2.86 -7.90
N THR A 257 14.85 -2.68 -8.04
CA THR A 257 13.96 -2.46 -6.90
C THR A 257 13.89 -3.70 -5.99
N ALA A 258 13.83 -4.89 -6.58
CA ALA A 258 13.88 -6.16 -5.88
C ALA A 258 15.25 -6.39 -5.21
N ALA A 259 16.35 -6.10 -5.93
CA ALA A 259 17.69 -6.23 -5.40
C ALA A 259 17.92 -5.31 -4.18
N LEU A 260 17.50 -4.05 -4.27
CA LEU A 260 17.56 -3.09 -3.16
C LEU A 260 16.80 -3.59 -1.93
N ARG A 261 15.57 -4.06 -2.10
CA ARG A 261 14.73 -4.56 -0.99
C ARG A 261 15.41 -5.70 -0.24
N VAL A 262 16.03 -6.63 -0.95
CA VAL A 262 16.70 -7.79 -0.33
C VAL A 262 18.00 -7.39 0.35
N ILE A 263 18.82 -6.55 -0.28
CA ILE A 263 20.08 -6.07 0.30
C ILE A 263 19.80 -5.22 1.54
N MET A 264 18.84 -4.30 1.51
CA MET A 264 18.48 -3.47 2.68
C MET A 264 18.00 -4.28 3.89
N GLY A 265 17.50 -5.49 3.67
CA GLY A 265 17.06 -6.37 4.76
C GLY A 265 18.18 -7.21 5.39
N ALA A 266 19.23 -7.55 4.63
CA ALA A 266 20.19 -8.59 5.03
C ALA A 266 21.68 -8.26 4.76
N ASP A 267 21.97 -7.16 4.05
CA ASP A 267 23.30 -6.74 3.57
C ASP A 267 24.08 -7.86 2.85
N LYS A 268 23.37 -8.70 2.10
CA LYS A 268 23.91 -9.91 1.45
C LYS A 268 23.33 -10.14 0.06
N ASP A 269 24.13 -10.79 -0.77
CA ASP A 269 23.67 -11.45 -2.01
C ASP A 269 22.73 -12.63 -1.64
N PRO A 270 21.47 -12.65 -2.10
CA PRO A 270 20.51 -13.68 -1.74
C PRO A 270 20.80 -15.06 -2.34
N PHE A 271 21.64 -15.14 -3.37
CA PHE A 271 21.97 -16.38 -4.08
C PHE A 271 23.28 -16.98 -3.60
N ALA A 272 24.26 -16.12 -3.28
CA ALA A 272 25.59 -16.56 -2.82
C ALA A 272 25.73 -16.56 -1.28
N ASN A 273 24.80 -15.96 -0.54
CA ASN A 273 24.90 -15.73 0.91
C ASN A 273 26.20 -15.00 1.32
N THR A 274 26.72 -14.14 0.45
CA THR A 274 27.93 -13.34 0.69
C THR A 274 27.56 -11.90 1.04
N PRO A 275 28.31 -11.21 1.92
CA PRO A 275 28.08 -9.79 2.19
C PRO A 275 28.17 -8.96 0.91
N LEU A 276 27.19 -8.09 0.69
CA LEU A 276 27.10 -7.26 -0.49
C LEU A 276 26.40 -5.94 -0.13
N LYS A 277 26.97 -4.82 -0.55
CA LYS A 277 26.31 -3.52 -0.47
C LYS A 277 25.63 -3.13 -1.77
N VAL A 278 24.68 -2.21 -1.66
CA VAL A 278 23.88 -1.72 -2.79
C VAL A 278 24.76 -1.15 -3.91
N GLU A 279 25.85 -0.45 -3.56
CA GLU A 279 26.72 0.22 -4.54
C GLU A 279 27.53 -0.77 -5.39
N GLU A 280 27.62 -2.02 -4.96
CA GLU A 280 28.36 -3.08 -5.65
C GLU A 280 27.53 -3.78 -6.76
N LEU A 281 26.25 -3.41 -6.91
CA LEU A 281 25.39 -3.90 -7.99
C LEU A 281 25.83 -3.33 -9.35
N VAL A 282 25.99 -4.22 -10.34
CA VAL A 282 26.46 -3.84 -11.69
C VAL A 282 25.25 -3.63 -12.62
N PRO A 283 24.98 -2.40 -13.11
CA PRO A 283 23.89 -2.15 -14.05
C PRO A 283 24.03 -2.94 -15.35
N GLN A 284 22.94 -3.50 -15.88
CA GLN A 284 22.92 -4.25 -17.14
C GLN A 284 22.26 -3.41 -18.26
N THR A 285 22.97 -2.39 -18.73
CA THR A 285 22.43 -1.40 -19.69
C THR A 285 21.97 -2.02 -21.01
N GLU A 286 22.74 -2.95 -21.59
CA GLU A 286 22.39 -3.61 -22.85
C GLU A 286 21.14 -4.49 -22.70
N LEU A 287 21.05 -5.24 -21.61
CA LEU A 287 19.88 -6.07 -21.30
C LEU A 287 18.65 -5.20 -21.07
N LYS A 288 18.80 -4.06 -20.40
CA LYS A 288 17.73 -3.08 -20.23
C LYS A 288 17.17 -2.62 -21.58
N GLU A 289 18.02 -2.25 -22.53
CA GLU A 289 17.56 -1.84 -23.86
C GLU A 289 16.82 -2.95 -24.61
N GLN A 290 17.28 -4.21 -24.50
CA GLN A 290 16.61 -5.36 -25.09
C GLN A 290 15.21 -5.58 -24.48
N ILE A 291 15.11 -5.55 -23.15
CA ILE A 291 13.84 -5.73 -22.46
C ILE A 291 12.86 -4.60 -22.80
N HIS A 292 13.33 -3.35 -22.83
CA HIS A 292 12.49 -2.21 -23.19
C HIS A 292 11.96 -2.30 -24.62
N ARG A 293 12.79 -2.77 -25.56
CA ARG A 293 12.36 -3.02 -26.94
C ARG A 293 11.31 -4.13 -27.01
N PHE A 294 11.57 -5.26 -26.36
CA PHE A 294 10.65 -6.39 -26.30
C PHE A 294 9.31 -5.99 -25.69
N ALA A 295 9.33 -5.27 -24.57
CA ALA A 295 8.14 -4.81 -23.88
C ALA A 295 7.31 -3.87 -24.77
N LYS A 296 7.97 -2.95 -25.50
CA LYS A 296 7.30 -2.07 -26.46
C LYS A 296 6.67 -2.83 -27.63
N GLU A 297 7.35 -3.82 -28.18
CA GLU A 297 6.84 -4.66 -29.27
C GLU A 297 5.64 -5.53 -28.84
N LYS A 298 5.65 -6.01 -27.59
CA LYS A 298 4.60 -6.86 -27.02
C LYS A 298 3.51 -6.09 -26.27
N GLY A 299 3.62 -4.77 -26.15
CA GLY A 299 2.67 -3.95 -25.40
C GLY A 299 2.69 -4.20 -23.88
N ILE A 300 3.81 -4.71 -23.36
CA ILE A 300 4.01 -4.95 -21.93
C ILE A 300 4.43 -3.64 -21.27
N ALA A 301 3.79 -3.28 -20.15
CA ALA A 301 4.17 -2.13 -19.36
C ALA A 301 5.26 -2.51 -18.34
N LEU A 302 6.45 -1.95 -18.45
CA LEU A 302 7.54 -2.17 -17.48
C LEU A 302 7.33 -1.30 -16.23
N GLU A 303 7.65 -1.84 -15.06
CA GLU A 303 7.64 -1.08 -13.80
C GLU A 303 8.68 0.04 -13.80
N GLY A 304 8.45 1.18 -13.15
CA GLY A 304 9.53 2.15 -12.89
C GLY A 304 10.28 2.68 -14.12
N GLY A 305 9.72 2.58 -15.33
CA GLY A 305 10.27 3.19 -16.52
C GLY A 305 10.47 4.67 -16.25
N ASN A 306 11.72 5.07 -16.06
CA ASN A 306 12.10 6.46 -15.88
C ASN A 306 11.44 7.28 -16.99
N MET A 307 10.47 8.09 -16.58
CA MET A 307 10.00 9.28 -17.26
C MET A 307 11.12 10.35 -17.20
N PHE A 308 12.32 9.98 -17.66
CA PHE A 308 13.41 10.90 -17.91
C PHE A 308 13.83 10.72 -19.38
N ASP A 309 12.84 10.89 -20.25
CA ASP A 309 12.88 11.94 -21.26
C ASP A 309 11.68 12.87 -21.03
#